data_AF-A0A382J5A8-F1
#
_entry.id   AF-A0A382J5A8-F1
#
_cell.length_a   1.000
_cell.length_b   1.000
_cell.length_c   1.000
_cell.angle_alpha   90.00
_cell.angle_beta   90.00
_cell.angle_gamma   90.00
#
_symmetry.space_group_name_H-M   'P 1'
#
loop_
_entity.id
_entity.type
_entity.pdbx_description
1 polymer ?
#
loop_
_entity_poly.entity_id
_entity_poly.type
_entity_poly.pdbx_seq_one_letter_code
_entity_poly.pdbx_strand_id
1 'polypeptide(L)'
;YGTNNEFGFDYLRDNMALEAAQRVQRELNFAVVDEVDNILIDEARTPLIISGPAEEPVQHYYTFAKLAPRLHIEEDYTIDERTQAISLSQEGIGKMEQWSKVGNLYDPENFHLVHYIENALTANITKLRDKDYVVREGEVVIVDEFTGRLQYGRRWSDGLHQAVEAKENLKIQRESITYATITLQNYFRMYGKLSGMTGTAATESDEFMKIYRLDVAVIPTNLPMARDEAADLIFQNEEAKWKSVAESITELHENGQPVLIGTTSIEASEQLSERLKRRGVPHQILNAKIHEQEAGIIAQAGRLGAVTVSTNMAGRGTDIILGGGDIERNDWQDEHEKVIALGGLHVLGT
;
A
#
# COMPACT_ATOMS: atom_id res chain seq x y z
N TYR A 1 -21.53 9.89 -1.70
CA TYR A 1 -20.61 9.40 -0.66
C TYR A 1 -19.87 8.20 -1.22
N GLY A 2 -18.62 8.03 -0.86
CA GLY A 2 -17.73 6.99 -1.39
C GLY A 2 -16.35 7.14 -0.77
N THR A 3 -15.47 6.19 -1.03
CA THR A 3 -14.09 6.23 -0.53
C THR A 3 -13.17 7.00 -1.48
N ASN A 4 -12.07 7.55 -0.95
CA ASN A 4 -11.01 8.18 -1.75
C ASN A 4 -10.50 7.27 -2.88
N ASN A 5 -10.39 5.97 -2.61
CA ASN A 5 -9.97 4.95 -3.55
C ASN A 5 -10.97 4.80 -4.69
N GLU A 6 -12.26 4.64 -4.40
CA GLU A 6 -13.30 4.53 -5.44
C GLU A 6 -13.31 5.78 -6.34
N PHE A 7 -13.31 6.97 -5.75
CA PHE A 7 -13.27 8.22 -6.51
C PHE A 7 -12.01 8.35 -7.36
N GLY A 8 -10.83 8.06 -6.81
CA GLY A 8 -9.59 8.16 -7.56
C GLY A 8 -9.46 7.09 -8.65
N PHE A 9 -9.88 5.85 -8.40
CA PHE A 9 -9.86 4.79 -9.41
C PHE A 9 -10.91 5.01 -10.51
N ASP A 10 -12.10 5.52 -10.19
CA ASP A 10 -13.08 5.93 -11.19
C ASP A 10 -12.52 7.03 -12.09
N TYR A 11 -11.82 8.02 -11.51
CA TYR A 11 -11.14 9.04 -12.29
C TYR A 11 -10.07 8.44 -13.22
N LEU A 12 -9.23 7.52 -12.73
CA LEU A 12 -8.24 6.86 -13.58
C LEU A 12 -8.90 6.06 -14.71
N ARG A 13 -9.97 5.30 -14.41
CA ARG A 13 -10.74 4.53 -15.40
C ARG A 13 -11.39 5.42 -16.46
N ASP A 14 -11.96 6.56 -16.07
CA ASP A 14 -12.59 7.51 -16.99
C ASP A 14 -11.59 8.12 -17.99
N ASN A 15 -10.34 8.29 -17.57
CA ASN A 15 -9.25 8.78 -18.42
C ASN A 15 -8.66 7.67 -19.31
N MET A 16 -8.93 6.40 -19.02
CA MET A 16 -8.59 5.25 -19.86
C MET A 16 -9.73 4.83 -20.80
N ALA A 17 -10.95 5.34 -20.58
CA ALA A 17 -12.11 5.01 -21.39
C ALA A 17 -11.96 5.50 -22.85
N LEU A 18 -12.29 4.61 -23.80
CA LEU A 18 -12.22 4.91 -25.24
C LEU A 18 -13.39 5.79 -25.70
N GLU A 19 -14.56 5.59 -25.08
CA GLU A 19 -15.78 6.31 -25.43
C GLU A 19 -16.28 7.15 -24.25
N ALA A 20 -16.81 8.34 -24.54
CA ALA A 20 -17.37 9.22 -23.50
C ALA A 20 -18.54 8.57 -22.73
N ALA A 21 -19.27 7.65 -23.36
CA ALA A 21 -20.39 6.93 -22.73
C ALA A 21 -19.96 5.93 -21.64
N GLN A 22 -18.67 5.57 -21.60
CA GLN A 22 -18.11 4.65 -20.60
C GLN A 22 -17.65 5.38 -19.32
N ARG A 23 -17.61 6.72 -19.33
CA ARG A 23 -17.19 7.52 -18.18
C ARG A 23 -18.28 7.56 -17.11
N VAL A 24 -17.88 7.44 -15.86
CA VAL A 24 -18.80 7.39 -14.71
C VAL A 24 -18.83 8.70 -13.91
N GLN A 25 -17.72 9.44 -13.87
CA GLN A 25 -17.63 10.72 -13.18
C GLN A 25 -18.11 11.89 -14.05
N ARG A 26 -18.58 12.92 -13.36
CA ARG A 26 -18.87 14.25 -13.93
C ARG A 26 -17.74 15.21 -13.54
N GLU A 27 -17.91 16.48 -13.88
CA GLU A 27 -17.01 17.55 -13.45
C GLU A 27 -16.80 17.56 -11.92
N LEU A 28 -15.54 17.67 -11.51
CA LEU A 28 -15.12 17.68 -10.10
C LEU A 28 -15.39 19.06 -9.48
N ASN A 29 -16.63 19.28 -9.08
CA ASN A 29 -17.07 20.59 -8.59
C ASN A 29 -16.69 20.84 -7.12
N PHE A 30 -17.14 19.98 -6.20
CA PHE A 30 -16.94 20.17 -4.76
C PHE A 30 -16.72 18.86 -4.03
N ALA A 31 -15.71 18.82 -3.16
CA ALA A 31 -15.45 17.72 -2.24
C ALA A 31 -15.47 18.20 -0.77
N VAL A 32 -16.13 17.40 0.07
CA VAL A 32 -16.03 17.46 1.53
C VAL A 32 -15.34 16.17 1.97
N VAL A 33 -14.12 16.29 2.48
CA VAL A 33 -13.32 15.16 2.93
C VAL A 33 -13.52 14.99 4.43
N ASP A 34 -14.19 13.91 4.81
CA ASP A 34 -14.20 13.48 6.20
C ASP A 34 -12.84 12.91 6.59
N GLU A 35 -12.42 13.10 7.83
CA GLU A 35 -11.13 12.63 8.34
C GLU A 35 -9.94 13.10 7.48
N VAL A 36 -9.95 14.40 7.19
CA VAL A 36 -9.14 15.04 6.14
C VAL A 36 -7.62 14.93 6.37
N ASP A 37 -7.16 14.87 7.62
CA ASP A 37 -5.76 14.64 7.97
C ASP A 37 -5.29 13.25 7.53
N ASN A 38 -6.05 12.21 7.87
CA ASN A 38 -5.70 10.87 7.41
C ASN A 38 -5.72 10.75 5.88
N ILE A 39 -6.73 11.32 5.21
CA ILE A 39 -6.88 11.14 3.75
C ILE A 39 -5.88 11.97 2.95
N LEU A 40 -5.65 13.23 3.35
CA LEU A 40 -4.83 14.18 2.58
C LEU A 40 -3.37 14.27 3.05
N ILE A 41 -3.04 13.76 4.23
CA ILE A 41 -1.66 13.75 4.76
C ILE A 41 -1.12 12.32 4.80
N ASP A 42 -1.79 11.42 5.53
CA ASP A 42 -1.26 10.08 5.78
C ASP A 42 -1.37 9.16 4.55
N GLU A 43 -2.59 8.98 4.03
CA GLU A 43 -2.84 8.13 2.85
C GLU A 43 -2.32 8.75 1.56
N ALA A 44 -2.18 10.08 1.52
CA ALA A 44 -1.75 10.81 0.33
C ALA A 44 -0.31 10.51 -0.11
N ARG A 45 0.47 9.80 0.73
CA ARG A 45 1.83 9.32 0.44
C ARG A 45 1.85 8.20 -0.60
N THR A 46 0.77 7.43 -0.70
CA THR A 46 0.68 6.29 -1.64
C THR A 46 -0.13 6.70 -2.86
N PRO A 47 0.42 6.65 -4.08
CA PRO A 47 -0.33 6.94 -5.29
C PRO A 47 -1.33 5.81 -5.59
N LEU A 48 -2.44 6.18 -6.24
CA LEU A 48 -3.35 5.23 -6.87
C LEU A 48 -2.77 4.82 -8.21
N ILE A 49 -2.66 3.51 -8.44
CA ILE A 49 -2.03 2.93 -9.63
C ILE A 49 -2.96 1.90 -10.24
N ILE A 50 -3.28 2.05 -11.53
CA ILE A 50 -3.84 0.98 -12.34
C ILE A 50 -2.67 0.36 -13.12
N SER A 51 -2.33 -0.87 -12.77
CA SER A 51 -1.38 -1.67 -13.51
C SER A 51 -2.05 -2.89 -14.10
N GLY A 52 -1.43 -3.46 -15.12
CA GLY A 52 -1.85 -4.75 -15.65
C GLY A 52 -0.72 -5.42 -16.40
N PRO A 53 -0.94 -6.67 -16.86
CA PRO A 53 0.07 -7.38 -17.61
C PRO A 53 0.38 -6.59 -18.88
N ALA A 54 1.66 -6.45 -19.20
CA ALA A 54 2.05 -6.04 -20.53
C ALA A 54 1.43 -7.03 -21.55
N GLU A 55 0.79 -6.51 -22.59
CA GLU A 55 0.34 -7.31 -23.75
C GLU A 55 1.50 -7.71 -24.67
N GLU A 56 2.72 -7.74 -24.14
CA GLU A 56 3.88 -8.17 -24.91
C GLU A 56 3.72 -9.63 -25.34
N PRO A 57 3.93 -9.94 -26.63
CA PRO A 57 3.87 -11.32 -27.09
C PRO A 57 5.08 -12.06 -26.52
N VAL A 58 4.86 -12.76 -25.40
CA VAL A 58 5.82 -13.68 -24.75
C VAL A 58 6.50 -14.61 -25.77
N GLN A 59 5.80 -14.93 -26.86
CA GLN A 59 6.30 -15.73 -27.98
C GLN A 59 7.51 -15.12 -28.70
N HIS A 60 7.64 -13.79 -28.80
CA HIS A 60 8.78 -13.14 -29.44
C HIS A 60 10.06 -13.38 -28.64
N TYR A 61 10.02 -13.25 -27.31
CA TYR A 61 11.17 -13.57 -26.45
C TYR A 61 11.67 -15.00 -26.69
N TYR A 62 10.79 -16.01 -26.69
CA TYR A 62 11.21 -17.40 -26.97
C TYR A 62 11.72 -17.60 -28.40
N THR A 63 11.13 -16.91 -29.38
CA THR A 63 11.55 -17.00 -30.78
C THR A 63 12.96 -16.46 -30.94
N PHE A 64 13.21 -15.23 -30.48
CA PHE A 64 14.50 -14.57 -30.65
C PHE A 64 15.58 -15.16 -29.73
N ALA A 65 15.25 -15.65 -28.53
CA ALA A 65 16.18 -16.39 -27.69
C ALA A 65 16.72 -17.67 -28.37
N LYS A 66 15.94 -18.30 -29.26
CA LYS A 66 16.39 -19.47 -30.06
C LYS A 66 17.21 -19.07 -31.29
N LEU A 67 17.03 -17.85 -31.81
CA LEU A 67 17.70 -17.36 -33.00
C LEU A 67 19.01 -16.65 -32.69
N ALA A 68 19.07 -15.88 -31.60
CA ALA A 68 20.24 -15.10 -31.20
C ALA A 68 21.55 -15.93 -31.12
N PRO A 69 21.56 -17.18 -30.60
CA PRO A 69 22.78 -18.00 -30.57
C PRO A 69 23.33 -18.40 -31.94
N ARG A 70 22.54 -18.25 -33.02
CA ARG A 70 22.95 -18.61 -34.39
C ARG A 70 23.74 -17.51 -35.08
N LEU A 71 23.71 -16.28 -34.56
CA LEU A 71 24.42 -15.14 -35.14
C LEU A 71 25.90 -15.19 -34.75
N HIS A 72 26.77 -14.78 -35.67
CA HIS A 72 28.22 -14.82 -35.51
C HIS A 72 28.81 -13.43 -35.30
N ILE A 73 29.78 -13.32 -34.40
CA ILE A 73 30.47 -12.06 -34.11
C ILE A 73 31.27 -11.59 -35.34
N GLU A 74 31.32 -10.28 -35.56
CA GLU A 74 31.96 -9.58 -36.69
C GLU A 74 31.31 -9.79 -38.07
N GLU A 75 30.57 -10.88 -38.28
CA GLU A 75 29.73 -11.07 -39.48
C GLU A 75 28.32 -10.50 -39.26
N ASP A 76 27.62 -10.96 -38.22
CA ASP A 76 26.20 -10.65 -38.01
C ASP A 76 25.96 -9.50 -37.03
N TYR A 77 26.91 -9.25 -36.13
CA TYR A 77 26.83 -8.16 -35.18
C TYR A 77 28.23 -7.73 -34.73
N THR A 78 28.32 -6.48 -34.29
CA THR A 78 29.52 -5.91 -33.67
C THR A 78 29.22 -5.54 -32.22
N ILE A 79 30.27 -5.54 -31.40
CA ILE A 79 30.21 -5.11 -30.01
C ILE A 79 31.14 -3.89 -29.89
N ASP A 80 30.61 -2.76 -29.45
CA ASP A 80 31.44 -1.60 -29.14
C ASP A 80 32.25 -1.89 -27.87
N GLU A 81 33.58 -1.94 -28.00
CA GLU A 81 34.48 -2.29 -26.89
C GLU A 81 34.34 -1.36 -25.68
N ARG A 82 33.96 -0.09 -25.90
CA ARG A 82 33.88 0.94 -24.85
C ARG A 82 32.53 0.95 -24.14
N THR A 83 31.45 0.78 -24.90
CA THR A 83 30.08 0.89 -24.37
C THR A 83 29.41 -0.47 -24.13
N GLN A 84 30.01 -1.56 -24.62
CA GLN A 84 29.43 -2.91 -24.66
C GLN A 84 28.09 -2.96 -25.40
N ALA A 85 27.79 -1.94 -26.22
CA ALA A 85 26.59 -1.90 -27.04
C ALA A 85 26.73 -2.90 -28.20
N ILE A 86 25.70 -3.71 -28.41
CA ILE A 86 25.64 -4.69 -29.49
C ILE A 86 24.85 -4.09 -30.64
N SER A 87 25.45 -4.04 -31.83
CA SER A 87 24.80 -3.52 -33.04
C SER A 87 24.76 -4.61 -34.12
N LEU A 88 23.60 -4.84 -34.71
CA LEU A 88 23.47 -5.77 -35.82
C LEU A 88 24.08 -5.19 -37.10
N SER A 89 24.75 -6.05 -37.89
CA SER A 89 25.18 -5.72 -39.25
C SER A 89 23.99 -5.86 -40.23
N GLN A 90 24.15 -5.37 -41.46
CA GLN A 90 23.15 -5.62 -42.51
C GLN A 90 22.92 -7.11 -42.78
N GLU A 91 23.98 -7.92 -42.64
CA GLU A 91 23.92 -9.37 -42.83
C GLU A 91 23.15 -10.04 -41.69
N GLY A 92 23.38 -9.60 -40.44
CA GLY A 92 22.63 -10.06 -39.27
C GLY A 92 21.14 -9.68 -39.33
N ILE A 93 20.82 -8.46 -39.78
CA ILE A 93 19.44 -8.02 -40.03
C ILE A 93 18.76 -8.95 -41.04
N GLY A 94 19.40 -9.19 -42.20
CA GLY A 94 18.84 -10.05 -43.24
C GLY A 94 18.62 -11.50 -42.79
N LYS A 95 19.53 -12.06 -41.98
CA LYS A 95 19.35 -13.39 -41.37
C LYS A 95 18.16 -13.41 -40.40
N MET A 96 18.04 -12.39 -39.55
CA MET A 96 16.93 -12.29 -38.59
C MET A 96 15.57 -12.13 -39.27
N GLU A 97 15.47 -11.31 -40.33
CA GLU A 97 14.29 -11.18 -41.19
C GLU A 97 13.89 -12.55 -41.77
N GLN A 98 14.85 -13.25 -42.39
CA GLN A 98 14.61 -14.54 -43.01
C GLN A 98 14.15 -15.61 -42.00
N TRP A 99 14.77 -15.67 -40.82
CA TRP A 99 14.46 -16.68 -39.80
C TRP A 99 13.17 -16.39 -39.04
N SER A 100 12.88 -15.11 -38.78
CA SER A 100 11.63 -14.68 -38.15
C SER A 100 10.45 -14.64 -39.13
N LYS A 101 10.72 -14.78 -40.44
CA LYS A 101 9.73 -14.65 -41.54
C LYS A 101 9.06 -13.28 -41.56
N VAL A 102 9.78 -12.27 -41.09
CA VAL A 102 9.37 -10.87 -41.15
C VAL A 102 10.00 -10.29 -42.41
N GLY A 103 9.26 -9.44 -43.12
CA GLY A 103 9.77 -8.78 -44.33
C GLY A 103 10.92 -7.83 -44.00
N ASN A 104 10.61 -6.57 -43.75
CA ASN A 104 11.58 -5.58 -43.28
C ASN A 104 11.36 -5.30 -41.78
N LEU A 105 12.41 -5.50 -40.97
CA LEU A 105 12.37 -5.25 -39.52
C LEU A 105 12.16 -3.78 -39.17
N TYR A 106 12.55 -2.86 -40.05
CA TYR A 106 12.45 -1.42 -39.83
C TYR A 106 11.18 -0.79 -40.40
N ASP A 107 10.25 -1.60 -40.92
CA ASP A 107 8.92 -1.10 -41.26
C ASP A 107 8.16 -0.68 -39.98
N PRO A 108 7.30 0.35 -40.01
CA PRO A 108 6.56 0.83 -38.84
C PRO A 108 5.76 -0.27 -38.11
N GLU A 109 5.32 -1.29 -38.83
CA GLU A 109 4.58 -2.44 -38.29
C GLU A 109 5.49 -3.40 -37.49
N ASN A 110 6.78 -3.50 -37.83
CA ASN A 110 7.73 -4.47 -37.27
C ASN A 110 8.76 -3.85 -36.34
N PHE A 111 8.82 -2.52 -36.22
CA PHE A 111 9.83 -1.81 -35.42
C PHE A 111 9.90 -2.29 -33.97
N HIS A 112 8.78 -2.69 -33.38
CA HIS A 112 8.72 -3.27 -32.03
C HIS A 112 9.52 -4.58 -31.88
N LEU A 113 9.75 -5.33 -32.96
CA LEU A 113 10.52 -6.58 -32.97
C LEU A 113 12.02 -6.36 -32.77
N VAL A 114 12.52 -5.19 -33.17
CA VAL A 114 13.94 -4.81 -33.02
C VAL A 114 14.35 -4.87 -31.55
N HIS A 115 13.49 -4.35 -30.66
CA HIS A 115 13.72 -4.36 -29.23
C HIS A 115 13.88 -5.77 -28.65
N TYR A 116 13.03 -6.73 -29.07
CA TYR A 116 13.16 -8.13 -28.64
C TYR A 116 14.43 -8.79 -29.16
N ILE A 117 14.88 -8.45 -30.38
CA ILE A 117 16.10 -8.96 -30.97
C ILE A 117 17.33 -8.46 -30.20
N GLU A 118 17.39 -7.15 -29.94
CA GLU A 118 18.49 -6.53 -29.19
C GLU A 118 18.59 -7.09 -27.76
N ASN A 119 17.45 -7.28 -27.10
CA ASN A 119 17.40 -7.92 -25.79
C ASN A 119 17.83 -9.39 -25.82
N ALA A 120 17.42 -10.15 -26.83
CA ALA A 120 17.85 -11.55 -26.97
C ALA A 120 19.36 -11.67 -27.22
N LEU A 121 19.94 -10.76 -28.02
CA LEU A 121 21.39 -10.68 -28.25
C LEU A 121 22.12 -10.30 -26.96
N THR A 122 21.67 -9.26 -26.27
CA THR A 122 22.27 -8.79 -25.01
C THR A 122 22.20 -9.87 -23.93
N ALA A 123 21.06 -10.55 -23.81
CA ALA A 123 20.89 -11.68 -22.90
C ALA A 123 21.82 -12.85 -23.27
N ASN A 124 22.01 -13.13 -24.56
CA ASN A 124 22.87 -14.22 -25.01
C ASN A 124 24.36 -13.94 -24.77
N ILE A 125 24.81 -12.73 -25.11
CA ILE A 125 26.23 -12.35 -25.20
C ILE A 125 26.73 -11.78 -23.87
N THR A 126 26.02 -10.82 -23.30
CA THR A 126 26.49 -10.06 -22.13
C THR A 126 26.10 -10.72 -20.81
N LYS A 127 24.98 -11.47 -20.77
CA LYS A 127 24.50 -12.10 -19.53
C LYS A 127 24.88 -13.57 -19.49
N LEU A 128 25.90 -13.91 -18.71
CA LEU A 128 26.43 -15.26 -18.59
C LEU A 128 25.90 -15.94 -17.32
N ARG A 129 25.43 -17.18 -17.48
CA ARG A 129 25.03 -18.04 -16.38
C ARG A 129 26.24 -18.33 -15.47
N ASP A 130 26.00 -18.36 -14.17
CA ASP A 130 26.98 -18.55 -13.09
C ASP A 130 28.02 -17.42 -12.97
N LYS A 131 27.82 -16.31 -13.68
CA LYS A 131 28.60 -15.07 -13.54
C LYS A 131 27.70 -13.87 -13.25
N ASP A 132 26.76 -13.58 -14.16
CA ASP A 132 25.83 -12.44 -14.06
C ASP A 132 24.51 -12.83 -13.38
N TYR A 133 24.12 -14.10 -13.46
CA TYR A 133 22.93 -14.66 -12.82
C TYR A 133 23.06 -16.15 -12.55
N VAL A 134 22.18 -16.66 -11.70
CA VAL A 134 21.96 -18.10 -11.49
C VAL A 134 20.48 -18.43 -11.67
N VAL A 135 20.17 -19.68 -12.00
CA VAL A 135 18.80 -20.19 -12.06
C VAL A 135 18.52 -21.01 -10.80
N ARG A 136 17.56 -20.59 -9.98
CA ARG A 136 17.11 -21.32 -8.78
C ARG A 136 15.61 -21.43 -8.76
N GLU A 137 15.09 -22.62 -8.46
CA GLU A 137 13.64 -22.88 -8.34
C GLU A 137 12.81 -22.47 -9.57
N GLY A 138 13.45 -22.42 -10.75
CA GLY A 138 12.81 -21.99 -11.98
C GLY A 138 12.81 -20.47 -12.22
N GLU A 139 13.53 -19.69 -11.41
CA GLU A 139 13.66 -18.24 -11.52
C GLU A 139 15.11 -17.79 -11.75
N VAL A 140 15.27 -16.67 -12.45
CA VAL A 140 16.56 -16.01 -12.67
C VAL A 140 16.88 -15.09 -11.51
N VAL A 141 17.99 -15.33 -10.82
CA VAL A 141 18.47 -14.50 -9.70
C VAL A 141 19.77 -13.81 -10.09
N ILE A 142 19.78 -12.48 -10.04
CA ILE A 142 20.94 -11.67 -10.42
C ILE A 142 22.07 -11.87 -9.40
N VAL A 143 23.30 -12.03 -9.89
CA VAL A 143 24.51 -12.08 -9.07
C VAL A 143 25.17 -10.72 -9.10
N ASP A 144 25.51 -10.20 -7.92
CA ASP A 144 26.28 -8.97 -7.79
C ASP A 144 27.74 -9.20 -8.25
N GLU A 145 28.20 -8.44 -9.25
CA GLU A 145 29.52 -8.61 -9.90
C GLU A 145 30.70 -8.43 -8.93
N PHE A 146 30.54 -7.61 -7.89
CA PHE A 146 31.63 -7.32 -6.94
C PHE A 146 31.65 -8.29 -5.76
N THR A 147 30.47 -8.70 -5.30
CA THR A 147 30.33 -9.44 -4.04
C THR A 147 29.92 -10.90 -4.21
N GLY A 148 29.46 -11.29 -5.40
CA GLY A 148 28.90 -12.63 -5.67
C GLY A 148 27.58 -12.91 -4.95
N ARG A 149 26.95 -11.90 -4.34
CA ARG A 149 25.70 -12.05 -3.59
C ARG A 149 24.52 -12.20 -4.54
N LEU A 150 23.59 -13.08 -4.16
CA LEU A 150 22.33 -13.29 -4.86
C LEU A 150 21.34 -12.17 -4.52
N GLN A 151 20.85 -11.46 -5.52
CA GLN A 151 19.93 -10.33 -5.38
C GLN A 151 18.50 -10.75 -5.71
N TYR A 152 17.83 -11.36 -4.73
CA TYR A 152 16.42 -11.75 -4.85
C TYR A 152 15.52 -10.51 -5.04
N GLY A 153 14.51 -10.65 -5.90
CA GLY A 153 13.55 -9.58 -6.22
C GLY A 153 14.07 -8.51 -7.20
N ARG A 154 15.38 -8.45 -7.46
CA ARG A 154 15.94 -7.54 -8.47
C ARG A 154 15.76 -8.13 -9.86
N ARG A 155 15.24 -7.32 -10.79
CA ARG A 155 15.14 -7.64 -12.22
C ARG A 155 15.93 -6.63 -13.04
N TRP A 156 16.34 -7.04 -14.24
CA TRP A 156 16.81 -6.07 -15.24
C TRP A 156 15.60 -5.45 -15.93
N SER A 157 15.66 -4.15 -16.20
CA SER A 157 14.58 -3.40 -16.85
C SER A 157 14.54 -3.64 -18.36
N ASP A 158 13.51 -3.09 -19.00
CA ASP A 158 13.43 -2.94 -20.47
C ASP A 158 13.43 -4.27 -21.21
N GLY A 159 12.70 -5.27 -20.70
CA GLY A 159 12.55 -6.58 -21.35
C GLY A 159 13.76 -7.52 -21.24
N LEU A 160 14.91 -7.05 -20.73
CA LEU A 160 16.14 -7.86 -20.67
C LEU A 160 16.01 -9.07 -19.74
N HIS A 161 15.28 -8.95 -18.63
CA HIS A 161 15.10 -10.08 -17.70
C HIS A 161 14.25 -11.19 -18.32
N GLN A 162 13.21 -10.83 -19.07
CA GLN A 162 12.37 -11.75 -19.84
C GLN A 162 13.17 -12.44 -20.94
N ALA A 163 14.09 -11.72 -21.59
CA ALA A 163 15.00 -12.31 -22.57
C ALA A 163 15.96 -13.34 -21.93
N VAL A 164 16.46 -13.10 -20.72
CA VAL A 164 17.28 -14.09 -19.98
C VAL A 164 16.44 -15.29 -19.51
N GLU A 165 15.22 -15.06 -19.01
CA GLU A 165 14.26 -16.14 -18.70
C GLU A 165 13.98 -17.00 -19.95
N ALA A 166 13.81 -16.37 -21.12
CA ALA A 166 13.61 -17.04 -22.40
C ALA A 166 14.83 -17.85 -22.86
N LYS A 167 16.03 -17.28 -22.70
CA LYS A 167 17.33 -17.92 -23.00
C LYS A 167 17.49 -19.24 -22.23
N GLU A 168 17.12 -19.24 -20.95
CA GLU A 168 17.18 -20.43 -20.08
C GLU A 168 15.94 -21.34 -20.22
N ASN A 169 15.03 -21.03 -21.15
CA ASN A 169 13.78 -21.77 -21.38
C ASN A 169 12.89 -21.88 -20.12
N LEU A 170 12.88 -20.81 -19.31
CA LEU A 170 12.04 -20.67 -18.12
C LEU A 170 10.70 -20.03 -18.47
N LYS A 171 9.73 -20.10 -17.56
CA LYS A 171 8.43 -19.42 -17.70
C LYS A 171 8.64 -17.92 -17.54
N ILE A 172 8.46 -17.17 -18.62
CA ILE A 172 8.61 -15.71 -18.60
C ILE A 172 7.54 -15.09 -17.73
N GLN A 173 7.96 -14.26 -16.78
CA GLN A 173 7.03 -13.50 -15.96
C GLN A 173 6.71 -12.20 -16.69
N ARG A 174 5.42 -11.94 -16.93
CA ARG A 174 5.00 -10.70 -17.60
C ARG A 174 5.32 -9.52 -16.70
N GLU A 175 5.91 -8.50 -17.29
CA GLU A 175 6.04 -7.22 -16.62
C GLU A 175 4.66 -6.61 -16.37
N SER A 176 4.49 -6.06 -15.16
CA SER A 176 3.34 -5.25 -14.83
C SER A 176 3.65 -3.83 -15.27
N ILE A 177 2.97 -3.35 -16.30
CA ILE A 177 3.08 -1.96 -16.73
C ILE A 177 2.06 -1.11 -15.98
N THR A 178 2.45 0.13 -15.66
CA THR A 178 1.54 1.12 -15.08
C THR A 178 0.79 1.81 -16.21
N TYR A 179 -0.53 1.58 -16.30
CA TYR A 179 -1.39 2.22 -17.30
C TYR A 179 -1.78 3.65 -16.89
N ALA A 180 -2.08 3.85 -15.61
CA ALA A 180 -2.51 5.13 -15.09
C ALA A 180 -2.10 5.30 -13.62
N THR A 181 -1.75 6.52 -13.23
CA THR A 181 -1.37 6.83 -11.85
C THR A 181 -1.77 8.25 -11.47
N ILE A 182 -2.19 8.44 -10.21
CA ILE A 182 -2.44 9.76 -9.63
C ILE A 182 -2.20 9.71 -8.12
N THR A 183 -1.63 10.78 -7.54
CA THR A 183 -1.58 10.93 -6.08
C THR A 183 -2.90 11.50 -5.57
N LEU A 184 -3.33 11.12 -4.35
CA LEU A 184 -4.52 11.71 -3.74
C LEU A 184 -4.39 13.24 -3.64
N GLN A 185 -3.17 13.74 -3.41
CA GLN A 185 -2.89 15.18 -3.42
C GLN A 185 -3.32 15.85 -4.72
N ASN A 186 -2.87 15.33 -5.87
CA ASN A 186 -3.20 15.90 -7.16
C ASN A 186 -4.68 15.69 -7.51
N TYR A 187 -5.25 14.54 -7.16
CA TYR A 187 -6.66 14.27 -7.41
C TYR A 187 -7.58 15.26 -6.70
N PHE A 188 -7.39 15.50 -5.39
CA PHE A 188 -8.24 16.42 -4.64
C PHE A 188 -8.00 17.90 -5.01
N ARG A 189 -6.80 18.26 -5.48
CA ARG A 189 -6.52 19.62 -6.01
C ARG A 189 -7.26 19.97 -7.29
N MET A 190 -7.81 18.99 -8.01
CA MET A 190 -8.60 19.22 -9.22
C MET A 190 -10.03 19.68 -8.94
N TYR A 191 -10.52 19.53 -7.70
CA TYR A 191 -11.87 19.97 -7.35
C TYR A 191 -11.95 21.50 -7.35
N GLY A 192 -13.01 22.04 -7.94
CA GLY A 192 -13.26 23.49 -7.96
C GLY A 192 -13.38 24.10 -6.56
N LYS A 193 -13.90 23.34 -5.61
CA LYS A 193 -13.90 23.64 -4.18
C LYS A 193 -13.52 22.40 -3.37
N LEU A 194 -12.73 22.59 -2.33
CA LEU A 194 -12.33 21.54 -1.40
C LEU A 194 -12.58 22.02 0.03
N SER A 195 -13.05 21.11 0.88
CA SER A 195 -13.20 21.32 2.32
C SER A 195 -13.06 19.99 3.04
N GLY A 196 -12.84 20.01 4.34
CA GLY A 196 -12.81 18.79 5.14
C GLY A 196 -13.02 19.04 6.62
N MET A 197 -13.15 17.95 7.37
CA MET A 197 -13.34 17.95 8.81
C MET A 197 -12.47 16.86 9.45
N THR A 198 -11.97 17.14 10.66
CA THR A 198 -11.21 16.20 11.50
C THR A 198 -11.03 16.82 12.88
N GLY A 199 -10.71 16.00 13.88
CA GLY A 199 -10.36 16.45 15.23
C GLY A 199 -8.94 17.02 15.35
N THR A 200 -8.05 16.72 14.40
CA THR A 200 -6.58 16.84 14.58
C THR A 200 -5.86 17.69 13.53
N ALA A 201 -6.57 18.49 12.72
CA ALA A 201 -5.96 19.27 11.62
C ALA A 201 -5.05 20.43 12.05
N ALA A 202 -5.10 20.87 13.31
CA ALA A 202 -4.40 22.09 13.74
C ALA A 202 -2.87 21.98 13.59
N THR A 203 -2.30 20.80 13.86
CA THR A 203 -0.86 20.54 13.73
C THR A 203 -0.40 20.53 12.28
N GLU A 204 -1.24 20.04 11.36
CA GLU A 204 -0.93 19.92 9.93
C GLU A 204 -1.38 21.14 9.10
N SER A 205 -1.73 22.25 9.76
CA SER A 205 -2.29 23.45 9.11
C SER A 205 -1.38 24.05 8.03
N ASP A 206 -0.07 24.07 8.27
CA ASP A 206 0.92 24.55 7.29
C ASP A 206 0.95 23.66 6.03
N GLU A 207 0.83 22.34 6.19
CA GLU A 207 0.81 21.40 5.07
C GLU A 207 -0.48 21.52 4.26
N PHE A 208 -1.63 21.61 4.93
CA PHE A 208 -2.93 21.87 4.30
C PHE A 208 -2.91 23.14 3.47
N MET A 209 -2.38 24.23 4.00
CA MET A 209 -2.31 25.51 3.29
C MET A 209 -1.31 25.46 2.13
N LYS A 210 -0.17 24.79 2.30
CA LYS A 210 0.87 24.69 1.27
C LYS A 210 0.45 23.83 0.08
N ILE A 211 -0.18 22.68 0.33
CA ILE A 211 -0.51 21.69 -0.70
C ILE A 211 -1.90 21.95 -1.29
N TYR A 212 -2.90 22.18 -0.43
CA TYR A 212 -4.31 22.23 -0.82
C TYR A 212 -4.94 23.61 -0.78
N ARG A 213 -4.22 24.62 -0.27
CA ARG A 213 -4.77 25.97 -0.01
C ARG A 213 -5.99 25.94 0.93
N LEU A 214 -5.95 25.04 1.92
CA LEU A 214 -6.97 24.91 2.94
C LEU A 214 -6.53 25.59 4.23
N ASP A 215 -7.32 26.55 4.70
CA ASP A 215 -7.17 27.14 6.03
C ASP A 215 -7.79 26.21 7.09
N VAL A 216 -7.11 26.04 8.22
CA VAL A 216 -7.61 25.27 9.35
C VAL A 216 -8.22 26.20 10.39
N ALA A 217 -9.51 26.06 10.64
CA ALA A 217 -10.22 26.78 11.69
C ALA A 217 -10.50 25.83 12.87
N VAL A 218 -10.02 26.19 14.06
CA VAL A 218 -10.33 25.46 15.30
C VAL A 218 -11.72 25.88 15.79
N ILE A 219 -12.68 24.97 15.74
CA ILE A 219 -14.03 25.19 16.23
C ILE A 219 -14.08 24.85 17.73
N PRO A 220 -14.63 25.72 18.59
CA PRO A 220 -14.73 25.44 20.02
C PRO A 220 -15.66 24.25 20.27
N THR A 221 -15.35 23.46 21.30
CA THR A 221 -16.18 22.34 21.74
C THR A 221 -17.51 22.85 22.31
N ASN A 222 -18.56 22.03 22.19
CA ASN A 222 -19.88 22.36 22.75
C ASN A 222 -19.86 22.46 24.29
N LEU A 223 -18.98 21.70 24.94
CA LEU A 223 -18.76 21.71 26.38
C LEU A 223 -17.27 21.90 26.71
N PRO A 224 -16.93 22.47 27.89
CA PRO A 224 -15.54 22.53 28.34
C PRO A 224 -14.93 21.13 28.44
N MET A 225 -13.71 20.99 27.93
CA MET A 225 -12.95 19.74 28.00
C MET A 225 -12.44 19.52 29.43
N ALA A 226 -12.72 18.34 30.00
CA ALA A 226 -12.34 17.94 31.36
C ALA A 226 -11.56 16.61 31.40
N ARG A 227 -10.95 16.22 30.27
CA ARG A 227 -10.06 15.05 30.17
C ARG A 227 -8.75 15.36 30.89
N ASP A 228 -8.32 14.43 31.73
CA ASP A 228 -6.99 14.45 32.34
C ASP A 228 -6.00 13.71 31.43
N GLU A 229 -4.87 14.34 31.12
CA GLU A 229 -3.81 13.78 30.27
C GLU A 229 -2.61 13.43 31.15
N ALA A 230 -2.47 12.13 31.44
CA ALA A 230 -1.34 11.61 32.19
C ALA A 230 -0.04 11.65 31.36
N ALA A 231 1.10 11.82 32.03
CA ALA A 231 2.40 11.77 31.38
C ALA A 231 2.77 10.34 30.94
N ASP A 232 3.59 10.26 29.88
CA ASP A 232 4.07 8.98 29.34
C ASP A 232 4.89 8.18 30.36
N LEU A 233 4.63 6.87 30.41
CA LEU A 233 5.42 5.92 31.20
C LEU A 233 6.41 5.17 30.30
N ILE A 234 7.70 5.37 30.54
CA ILE A 234 8.77 4.76 29.74
C ILE A 234 9.38 3.59 30.51
N PHE A 235 9.47 2.43 29.85
CA PHE A 235 9.99 1.20 30.43
C PHE A 235 11.31 0.79 29.77
N GLN A 236 12.19 0.14 30.54
CA GLN A 236 13.50 -0.32 30.06
C GLN A 236 13.38 -1.41 28.98
N ASN A 237 12.36 -2.25 29.08
CA ASN A 237 12.12 -3.34 28.15
C ASN A 237 10.62 -3.58 27.95
N GLU A 238 10.31 -4.29 26.87
CA GLU A 238 8.94 -4.56 26.45
C GLU A 238 8.17 -5.46 27.43
N GLU A 239 8.84 -6.43 28.06
CA GLU A 239 8.20 -7.31 29.05
C GLU A 239 7.71 -6.52 30.28
N ALA A 240 8.51 -5.56 30.76
CA ALA A 240 8.14 -4.66 31.86
C ALA A 240 6.96 -3.76 31.47
N LYS A 241 6.98 -3.22 30.24
CA LYS A 241 5.86 -2.45 29.67
C LYS A 241 4.57 -3.27 29.69
N TRP A 242 4.58 -4.46 29.07
CA TRP A 242 3.40 -5.30 28.96
C TRP A 242 2.89 -5.80 30.30
N LYS A 243 3.79 -6.08 31.24
CA LYS A 243 3.40 -6.43 32.61
C LYS A 243 2.67 -5.27 33.29
N SER A 244 3.22 -4.05 33.20
CA SER A 244 2.61 -2.86 33.80
C SER A 244 1.26 -2.54 33.16
N VAL A 245 1.17 -2.58 31.83
CA VAL A 245 -0.08 -2.35 31.09
C VAL A 245 -1.15 -3.36 31.50
N ALA A 246 -0.80 -4.66 31.55
CA ALA A 246 -1.75 -5.69 31.97
C ALA A 246 -2.18 -5.54 33.44
N GLU A 247 -1.30 -5.09 34.34
CA GLU A 247 -1.62 -4.79 35.74
C GLU A 247 -2.60 -3.64 35.87
N SER A 248 -2.33 -2.51 35.21
CA SER A 248 -3.21 -1.35 35.20
C SER A 248 -4.59 -1.67 34.63
N ILE A 249 -4.66 -2.42 33.52
CA ILE A 249 -5.96 -2.83 32.94
C ILE A 249 -6.74 -3.70 33.91
N THR A 250 -6.09 -4.64 34.61
CA THR A 250 -6.77 -5.49 35.60
C THR A 250 -7.35 -4.66 36.74
N GLU A 251 -6.58 -3.73 37.31
CA GLU A 251 -7.05 -2.87 38.40
C GLU A 251 -8.23 -1.98 37.97
N LEU A 252 -8.14 -1.35 36.78
CA LEU A 252 -9.21 -0.54 36.22
C LEU A 252 -10.48 -1.36 35.97
N HIS A 253 -10.33 -2.57 35.42
CA HIS A 253 -11.44 -3.49 35.17
C HIS A 253 -12.11 -3.96 36.47
N GLU A 254 -11.33 -4.31 37.50
CA GLU A 254 -11.85 -4.69 38.82
C GLU A 254 -12.63 -3.55 39.50
N ASN A 255 -12.18 -2.31 39.28
CA ASN A 255 -12.90 -1.11 39.73
C ASN A 255 -14.13 -0.76 38.84
N GLY A 256 -14.31 -1.44 37.71
CA GLY A 256 -15.43 -1.25 36.78
C GLY A 256 -15.25 -0.11 35.78
N GLN A 257 -14.06 0.48 35.67
CA GLN A 257 -13.82 1.58 34.72
C GLN A 257 -13.65 1.01 33.30
N PRO A 258 -14.32 1.57 32.27
CA PRO A 258 -14.09 1.17 30.89
C PRO A 258 -12.68 1.57 30.42
N VAL A 259 -12.05 0.67 29.67
CA VAL A 259 -10.69 0.86 29.15
C VAL A 259 -10.64 0.60 27.65
N LEU A 260 -10.11 1.58 26.92
CA LEU A 260 -9.73 1.45 25.51
C LEU A 260 -8.20 1.36 25.40
N ILE A 261 -7.70 0.33 24.76
CA ILE A 261 -6.27 0.11 24.53
C ILE A 261 -5.97 0.24 23.05
N GLY A 262 -5.10 1.18 22.67
CA GLY A 262 -4.58 1.35 21.32
C GLY A 262 -3.25 0.63 21.15
N THR A 263 -3.18 -0.33 20.24
CA THR A 263 -1.94 -1.02 19.85
C THR A 263 -1.56 -0.68 18.41
N THR A 264 -0.28 -0.85 18.08
CA THR A 264 0.25 -0.54 16.74
C THR A 264 0.17 -1.72 15.76
N SER A 265 -0.05 -2.95 16.23
CA SER A 265 -0.06 -4.15 15.40
C SER A 265 -1.02 -5.22 15.93
N ILE A 266 -1.48 -6.10 15.02
CA ILE A 266 -2.33 -7.25 15.36
C ILE A 266 -1.60 -8.19 16.32
N GLU A 267 -0.29 -8.39 16.11
CA GLU A 267 0.53 -9.21 16.99
C GLU A 267 0.58 -8.65 18.42
N ALA A 268 0.77 -7.34 18.58
CA ALA A 268 0.75 -6.69 19.89
C ALA A 268 -0.63 -6.83 20.58
N SER A 269 -1.72 -6.70 19.81
CA SER A 269 -3.07 -6.96 20.31
C SER A 269 -3.27 -8.39 20.78
N GLU A 270 -2.80 -9.38 20.01
CA GLU A 270 -2.90 -10.79 20.38
C GLU A 270 -2.07 -11.10 21.63
N GLN A 271 -0.84 -10.59 21.71
CA GLN A 271 0.03 -10.74 22.88
C GLN A 271 -0.60 -10.14 24.14
N LEU A 272 -1.18 -8.94 24.05
CA LEU A 272 -1.89 -8.32 25.18
C LEU A 272 -3.13 -9.14 25.56
N SER A 273 -3.90 -9.60 24.58
CA SER A 273 -5.09 -10.43 24.80
C SER A 273 -4.76 -11.71 25.58
N GLU A 274 -3.66 -12.39 25.24
CA GLU A 274 -3.23 -13.57 25.99
C GLU A 274 -2.92 -13.25 27.46
N ARG A 275 -2.25 -12.13 27.72
CA ARG A 275 -1.94 -11.69 29.09
C ARG A 275 -3.20 -11.38 29.88
N LEU A 276 -4.18 -10.72 29.25
CA LEU A 276 -5.47 -10.41 29.86
C LEU A 276 -6.30 -11.68 30.12
N LYS A 277 -6.31 -12.65 29.19
CA LYS A 277 -6.98 -13.96 29.39
C LYS A 277 -6.40 -14.72 30.58
N ARG A 278 -5.07 -14.73 30.74
CA ARG A 278 -4.41 -15.37 31.90
C ARG A 278 -4.78 -14.71 33.24
N ARG A 279 -5.15 -13.44 33.22
CA ARG A 279 -5.62 -12.65 34.38
C ARG A 279 -7.14 -12.69 34.57
N GLY A 280 -7.87 -13.37 33.69
CA GLY A 280 -9.34 -13.48 33.77
C GLY A 280 -10.10 -12.22 33.37
N VAL A 281 -9.47 -11.27 32.67
CA VAL A 281 -10.12 -10.02 32.23
C VAL A 281 -10.84 -10.26 30.89
N PRO A 282 -12.18 -10.21 30.83
CA PRO A 282 -12.93 -10.28 29.58
C PRO A 282 -12.67 -9.02 28.74
N HIS A 283 -12.35 -9.22 27.47
CA HIS A 283 -12.06 -8.12 26.55
C HIS A 283 -12.44 -8.47 25.11
N GLN A 284 -12.56 -7.44 24.29
CA GLN A 284 -12.80 -7.56 22.84
C GLN A 284 -11.58 -7.03 22.07
N ILE A 285 -11.30 -7.62 20.90
CA ILE A 285 -10.20 -7.19 20.03
C ILE A 285 -10.77 -6.71 18.70
N LEU A 286 -10.27 -5.57 18.22
CA LEU A 286 -10.63 -4.96 16.95
C LEU A 286 -9.39 -4.88 16.08
N ASN A 287 -9.45 -5.55 14.93
CA ASN A 287 -8.29 -5.76 14.05
C ASN A 287 -8.46 -5.10 12.66
N ALA A 288 -9.41 -4.17 12.52
CA ALA A 288 -9.74 -3.46 11.27
C ALA A 288 -10.07 -4.39 10.09
N LYS A 289 -10.63 -5.58 10.35
CA LYS A 289 -10.99 -6.56 9.30
C LYS A 289 -12.47 -6.51 8.93
N ILE A 290 -13.36 -6.21 9.88
CA ILE A 290 -14.82 -6.25 9.66
C ILE A 290 -15.47 -5.02 10.31
N HIS A 291 -15.56 -3.93 9.55
CA HIS A 291 -16.00 -2.63 10.08
C HIS A 291 -17.41 -2.65 10.72
N GLU A 292 -18.40 -3.33 10.14
CA GLU A 292 -19.78 -3.33 10.68
C GLU A 292 -19.89 -4.02 12.05
N GLN A 293 -19.17 -5.13 12.24
CA GLN A 293 -19.17 -5.84 13.53
C GLN A 293 -18.34 -5.08 14.57
N GLU A 294 -17.24 -4.44 14.15
CA GLU A 294 -16.38 -3.64 15.00
C GLU A 294 -17.08 -2.38 15.53
N ALA A 295 -17.92 -1.73 14.72
CA ALA A 295 -18.71 -0.57 15.14
C ALA A 295 -19.65 -0.91 16.31
N GLY A 296 -20.31 -2.07 16.25
CA GLY A 296 -21.16 -2.55 17.34
C GLY A 296 -20.40 -2.79 18.65
N ILE A 297 -19.14 -3.25 18.56
CA ILE A 297 -18.29 -3.47 19.73
C ILE A 297 -17.82 -2.12 20.32
N ILE A 298 -17.36 -1.19 19.47
CA ILE A 298 -16.90 0.14 19.91
C ILE A 298 -18.03 0.94 20.54
N ALA A 299 -19.23 0.90 19.97
CA ALA A 299 -20.40 1.54 20.55
C ALA A 299 -20.68 1.06 21.98
N GLN A 300 -20.24 -0.15 22.33
CA GLN A 300 -20.41 -0.75 23.67
C GLN A 300 -19.15 -0.65 24.54
N ALA A 301 -18.05 -0.06 24.04
CA ALA A 301 -16.77 0.03 24.75
C ALA A 301 -16.81 0.98 25.96
N GLY A 302 -17.78 1.89 26.03
CA GLY A 302 -17.95 2.83 27.15
C GLY A 302 -18.73 2.27 28.35
N ARG A 303 -19.07 0.98 28.34
CA ARG A 303 -19.83 0.31 29.39
C ARG A 303 -19.00 -0.03 30.62
N LEU A 304 -19.66 -0.18 31.76
CA LEU A 304 -19.02 -0.49 33.04
C LEU A 304 -18.20 -1.78 32.92
N GLY A 305 -16.90 -1.68 33.21
CA GLY A 305 -15.94 -2.78 33.15
C GLY A 305 -15.59 -3.26 31.74
N ALA A 306 -16.03 -2.57 30.67
CA ALA A 306 -15.69 -2.96 29.31
C ALA A 306 -14.20 -2.74 29.02
N VAL A 307 -13.54 -3.75 28.44
CA VAL A 307 -12.14 -3.66 28.01
C VAL A 307 -12.08 -3.92 26.51
N THR A 308 -11.59 -2.94 25.75
CA THR A 308 -11.54 -3.01 24.29
C THR A 308 -10.12 -2.74 23.80
N VAL A 309 -9.56 -3.67 23.04
CA VAL A 309 -8.24 -3.57 22.42
C VAL A 309 -8.45 -3.23 20.94
N SER A 310 -7.88 -2.12 20.48
CA SER A 310 -7.98 -1.64 19.09
C SER A 310 -6.60 -1.53 18.45
N THR A 311 -6.42 -2.11 17.27
CA THR A 311 -5.22 -1.93 16.45
C THR A 311 -5.33 -0.70 15.55
N ASN A 312 -4.39 0.24 15.65
CA ASN A 312 -4.28 1.43 14.79
C ASN A 312 -5.60 2.20 14.64
N MET A 313 -6.31 1.97 13.52
CA MET A 313 -7.51 2.69 13.10
C MET A 313 -8.81 1.88 13.30
N ALA A 314 -8.77 0.74 13.98
CA ALA A 314 -9.98 -0.06 14.18
C ALA A 314 -10.99 0.69 15.04
N GLY A 315 -12.26 0.71 14.61
CA GLY A 315 -13.32 1.42 15.31
C GLY A 315 -13.47 2.91 15.01
N ARG A 316 -12.72 3.45 14.04
CA ARG A 316 -12.83 4.85 13.64
C ARG A 316 -14.25 5.21 13.16
N GLY A 317 -14.70 6.42 13.47
CA GLY A 317 -16.00 6.95 13.06
C GLY A 317 -17.18 6.46 13.91
N THR A 318 -16.93 5.68 14.98
CA THR A 318 -17.95 5.31 15.96
C THR A 318 -17.61 5.93 17.31
N ASP A 319 -18.54 6.73 17.85
CA ASP A 319 -18.36 7.37 19.15
C ASP A 319 -18.43 6.35 20.31
N ILE A 320 -17.54 6.50 21.28
CA ILE A 320 -17.59 5.75 22.54
C ILE A 320 -18.40 6.54 23.55
N ILE A 321 -19.66 6.16 23.70
CA ILE A 321 -20.59 6.78 24.64
C ILE A 321 -20.44 6.10 26.02
N LEU A 322 -20.18 6.89 27.06
CA LEU A 322 -20.10 6.39 28.44
C LEU A 322 -21.45 5.79 28.85
N GLY A 323 -21.47 4.57 29.40
CA GLY A 323 -22.68 3.80 29.67
C GLY A 323 -23.17 2.93 28.51
N GLY A 324 -22.53 3.02 27.33
CA GLY A 324 -22.87 2.28 26.10
C GLY A 324 -23.65 3.11 25.08
N GLY A 325 -23.65 2.68 23.82
CA GLY A 325 -24.33 3.38 22.72
C GLY A 325 -25.84 3.17 22.64
N ASP A 326 -26.37 2.23 23.43
CA ASP A 326 -27.79 1.89 23.56
C ASP A 326 -28.49 2.81 24.59
N ILE A 327 -28.55 4.11 24.28
CA ILE A 327 -29.02 5.16 25.19
C ILE A 327 -30.48 4.98 25.63
N GLU A 328 -31.30 4.27 24.85
CA GLU A 328 -32.73 4.04 25.17
C GLU A 328 -32.95 3.02 26.30
N ARG A 329 -31.89 2.38 26.82
CA ARG A 329 -31.99 1.37 27.87
C ARG A 329 -32.38 2.00 29.22
N ASN A 330 -33.30 1.36 29.95
CA ASN A 330 -33.84 1.90 31.21
C ASN A 330 -32.78 2.18 32.29
N ASP A 331 -31.72 1.38 32.35
CA ASP A 331 -30.61 1.51 33.30
C ASP A 331 -29.39 2.25 32.72
N TRP A 332 -29.51 2.81 31.50
CA TRP A 332 -28.39 3.51 30.85
C TRP A 332 -27.89 4.70 31.68
N GLN A 333 -28.81 5.51 32.21
CA GLN A 333 -28.47 6.68 33.02
C GLN A 333 -27.70 6.29 34.29
N ASP A 334 -28.11 5.22 34.96
CA ASP A 334 -27.42 4.70 36.15
C ASP A 334 -26.01 4.18 35.82
N GLU A 335 -25.84 3.51 34.68
CA GLU A 335 -24.53 3.03 34.23
C GLU A 335 -23.62 4.20 33.82
N HIS A 336 -24.17 5.17 33.09
CA HIS A 336 -23.48 6.40 32.68
C HIS A 336 -22.94 7.18 33.87
N GLU A 337 -23.76 7.41 34.89
CA GLU A 337 -23.36 8.13 36.11
C GLU A 337 -22.28 7.38 36.89
N LYS A 338 -22.34 6.04 36.97
CA LYS A 338 -21.29 5.22 37.58
C LYS A 338 -19.97 5.34 36.83
N VAL A 339 -20.00 5.27 35.51
CA VAL A 339 -18.79 5.41 34.68
C VAL A 339 -18.16 6.81 34.86
N ILE A 340 -18.97 7.86 34.92
CA ILE A 340 -18.48 9.22 35.22
C ILE A 340 -17.86 9.28 36.62
N ALA A 341 -18.50 8.68 37.63
CA ALA A 341 -17.98 8.68 39.00
C ALA A 341 -16.64 7.93 39.13
N LEU A 342 -16.37 6.96 38.25
CA LEU A 342 -15.10 6.25 38.14
C LEU A 342 -14.02 7.01 37.36
N GLY A 343 -14.34 8.19 36.82
CA GLY A 343 -13.40 9.01 36.04
C GLY A 343 -13.57 8.90 34.52
N GLY A 344 -14.63 8.26 34.03
CA GLY A 344 -14.93 8.14 32.60
C GLY A 344 -14.13 7.03 31.89
N LEU A 345 -13.99 7.16 30.58
CA LEU A 345 -13.21 6.22 29.76
C LEU A 345 -11.70 6.41 29.99
N HIS A 346 -11.00 5.33 30.31
CA HIS A 346 -9.55 5.32 30.38
C HIS A 346 -8.97 4.88 29.02
N VAL A 347 -8.05 5.66 28.46
CA VAL A 347 -7.42 5.38 27.16
C VAL A 347 -5.93 5.10 27.39
N LEU A 348 -5.45 3.94 26.92
CA LEU A 348 -4.05 3.52 27.02
C LEU A 348 -3.46 3.30 25.63
N GLY A 349 -2.39 4.02 25.30
CA GLY A 349 -1.54 3.72 24.14
C GLY A 349 -0.40 2.78 24.53
N THR A 350 -0.10 1.78 23.69
CA THR A 350 0.94 0.77 23.97
C THR A 350 2.14 0.82 23.03
#